data_AF-A0A6A0AKX0-F1
#
_entry.id   AF-A0A6A0AKX0-F1
#
_cell.length_a   1.000
_cell.length_b   1.000
_cell.length_c   1.000
_cell.angle_alpha   90.00
_cell.angle_beta   90.00
_cell.angle_gamma   90.00
#
_symmetry.space_group_name_H-M   'P 1'
#
loop_
_entity.id
_entity.type
_entity.pdbx_description
1 polymer ?
#
loop_
_entity_poly.entity_id
_entity_poly.type
_entity_poly.pdbx_seq_one_letter_code
_entity_poly.pdbx_strand_id
1 'polypeptide(L)'
;EGGVEVVATTRDNVSPSLVLEFLRRVCSIIRDYCGHLSEETCRKNFVLIYELLDEVLDYGLPQATNTEALKAFVLNEPTVVPPP
;
A
#
# COMPACT_ATOMS: atom_id res chain seq x y z
N GLU A 1 -2.97 -8.11 15.32
CA GLU A 1 -2.08 -7.99 14.15
C GLU A 1 -0.90 -7.12 14.57
N GLY A 2 0.27 -7.71 14.71
CA GLY A 2 1.46 -7.03 15.23
C GLY A 2 2.63 -7.25 14.29
N GLY A 3 3.51 -6.25 14.17
CA GLY A 3 4.79 -6.35 13.45
C GLY A 3 4.97 -5.40 12.27
N VAL A 4 3.93 -4.68 11.82
CA VAL A 4 4.04 -3.67 10.75
C VAL A 4 3.32 -2.39 11.15
N GLU A 5 4.04 -1.27 11.11
CA GLU A 5 3.49 0.07 11.29
C GLU A 5 3.64 0.84 9.97
N VAL A 6 2.55 1.42 9.46
CA VAL A 6 2.56 2.22 8.24
C VAL A 6 2.55 3.70 8.63
N VAL A 7 3.55 4.43 8.15
CA VAL A 7 3.81 5.82 8.53
C VAL A 7 3.84 6.68 7.26
N ALA A 8 3.27 7.87 7.33
CA ALA A 8 3.39 8.89 6.30
C ALA A 8 4.15 10.10 6.85
N THR A 9 4.96 10.72 5.99
CA THR A 9 5.65 11.98 6.28
C THR A 9 5.31 12.98 5.17
N THR A 10 5.28 14.26 5.51
CA THR A 10 4.97 15.34 4.58
C THR A 10 5.83 16.56 4.92
N ARG A 11 6.12 17.39 3.91
CA ARG A 11 6.78 18.69 4.08
C ARG A 11 5.78 19.84 4.19
N ASP A 12 4.52 19.56 3.86
CA ASP A 12 3.44 20.55 3.79
C ASP A 12 2.45 20.36 4.94
N ASN A 13 1.72 21.42 5.27
CA ASN A 13 0.62 21.35 6.22
C ASN A 13 -0.61 20.71 5.57
N VAL A 14 -0.75 19.39 5.72
CA VAL A 14 -1.85 18.60 5.17
C VAL A 14 -2.89 18.26 6.22
N SER A 15 -4.12 18.01 5.79
CA SER A 15 -5.18 17.54 6.69
C SER A 15 -4.81 16.21 7.34
N PRO A 16 -4.79 16.09 8.68
CA PRO A 16 -4.50 14.82 9.36
C PRO A 16 -5.49 13.71 8.97
N SER A 17 -6.76 14.08 8.72
CA SER A 17 -7.79 13.13 8.27
C SER A 17 -7.49 12.54 6.89
N LEU A 18 -6.93 13.36 5.98
CA LEU A 18 -6.50 12.89 4.66
C LEU A 18 -5.37 11.87 4.80
N VAL A 19 -4.36 12.17 5.63
CA VAL A 19 -3.22 11.27 5.86
C VAL A 19 -3.68 9.95 6.47
N LEU A 20 -4.56 10.01 7.47
CA LEU A 20 -5.09 8.81 8.12
C LEU A 20 -5.90 7.94 7.16
N GLU A 21 -6.75 8.54 6.34
CA GLU A 21 -7.54 7.82 5.34
C GLU A 21 -6.64 7.21 4.26
N PHE A 22 -5.64 7.96 3.80
CA PHE A 22 -4.65 7.48 2.85
C PHE A 22 -3.90 6.26 3.37
N LEU A 23 -3.37 6.31 4.60
CA LEU A 23 -2.67 5.19 5.23
C LEU A 23 -3.58 3.95 5.34
N ARG A 24 -4.84 4.13 5.76
CA ARG A 24 -5.83 3.03 5.81
C ARG A 24 -6.08 2.44 4.43
N ARG A 25 -6.16 3.29 3.41
CA ARG A 25 -6.37 2.86 2.02
C ARG A 25 -5.18 2.07 1.50
N VAL A 26 -3.95 2.51 1.75
CA VAL A 26 -2.72 1.77 1.42
C VAL A 26 -2.73 0.39 2.09
N CYS A 27 -3.05 0.31 3.39
CA CYS A 27 -3.19 -0.97 4.07
C CYS A 27 -4.28 -1.87 3.46
N SER A 28 -5.39 -1.29 2.98
CA SER A 28 -6.42 -2.05 2.26
C SER A 28 -5.90 -2.59 0.94
N ILE A 29 -5.26 -1.75 0.12
CA ILE A 29 -4.73 -2.15 -1.19
C ILE A 29 -3.72 -3.28 -1.02
N ILE A 30 -2.78 -3.16 -0.08
CA ILE A 30 -1.79 -4.23 0.16
C ILE A 30 -2.49 -5.53 0.56
N ARG A 31 -3.53 -5.48 1.41
CA ARG A 31 -4.32 -6.67 1.79
C ARG A 31 -5.09 -7.25 0.61
N ASP A 32 -5.66 -6.41 -0.26
CA ASP A 32 -6.40 -6.86 -1.43
C ASP A 32 -5.49 -7.60 -2.43
N TYR A 33 -4.25 -7.13 -2.60
CA TYR A 33 -3.26 -7.78 -3.48
C TYR A 33 -2.59 -8.99 -2.84
N CYS A 34 -2.14 -8.87 -1.60
CA CYS A 34 -1.27 -9.86 -0.96
C CYS A 34 -2.00 -10.78 0.03
N GLY A 35 -3.33 -10.61 0.19
CA GLY A 35 -4.19 -11.38 1.09
C GLY A 35 -4.19 -10.92 2.55
N HIS A 36 -3.04 -10.55 3.11
CA HIS A 36 -2.93 -10.01 4.47
C HIS A 36 -1.71 -9.10 4.62
N LEU A 37 -1.64 -8.31 5.69
CA LEU A 37 -0.51 -7.42 5.97
C LEU A 37 0.31 -7.96 7.15
N SER A 38 1.52 -8.44 6.86
CA SER A 38 2.49 -8.93 7.84
C SER A 38 3.91 -8.58 7.39
N GLU A 39 4.88 -8.64 8.30
CA GLU A 39 6.29 -8.37 7.96
C GLU A 39 6.78 -9.32 6.85
N GLU A 40 6.39 -10.59 6.92
CA GLU A 40 6.75 -11.59 5.91
C GLU A 40 6.12 -11.28 4.56
N THR A 41 4.84 -10.89 4.54
CA THR A 41 4.15 -10.49 3.30
C THR A 41 4.80 -9.26 2.68
N CYS A 42 5.16 -8.25 3.47
CA CYS A 42 5.88 -7.09 3.00
C CYS A 42 7.25 -7.45 2.41
N ARG A 43 7.99 -8.35 3.08
CA ARG A 43 9.31 -8.78 2.62
C ARG A 43 9.25 -9.57 1.31
N LYS A 44 8.29 -10.47 1.17
CA LYS A 44 8.12 -11.31 -0.03
C LYS A 44 7.53 -10.56 -1.22
N ASN A 45 6.73 -9.53 -0.98
CA ASN A 45 6.06 -8.74 -2.02
C ASN A 45 6.66 -7.33 -2.16
N PHE A 46 7.91 -7.13 -1.75
CA PHE A 46 8.53 -5.82 -1.67
C PHE A 46 8.42 -5.04 -2.99
N VAL A 47 8.79 -5.64 -4.12
CA VAL A 47 8.74 -4.99 -5.43
C VAL A 47 7.31 -4.57 -5.80
N LEU A 48 6.34 -5.47 -5.67
CA LEU A 48 4.92 -5.19 -5.93
C LEU A 48 4.39 -4.06 -5.03
N ILE A 49 4.75 -4.05 -3.74
CA ILE A 49 4.30 -2.99 -2.83
C ILE A 49 4.86 -1.63 -3.26
N TYR A 50 6.11 -1.55 -3.73
CA TYR A 50 6.66 -0.31 -4.27
C TYR A 50 5.94 0.15 -5.54
N GLU A 51 5.65 -0.75 -6.47
CA GLU A 51 4.85 -0.42 -7.67
C GLU A 51 3.48 0.14 -7.27
N LEU A 52 2.81 -0.51 -6.31
CA LEU A 52 1.52 -0.02 -5.80
C LEU A 52 1.64 1.37 -5.17
N LEU A 53 2.70 1.62 -4.38
CA LEU A 53 2.88 2.92 -3.73
C LEU A 53 3.15 4.05 -4.74
N ASP A 54 3.95 3.79 -5.77
CA ASP A 54 4.26 4.76 -6.82
C ASP A 54 3.00 5.14 -7.62
N GLU A 55 2.12 4.17 -7.91
CA GLU A 55 0.87 4.43 -8.63
C GLU A 55 -0.22 5.07 -7.75
N VAL A 56 -0.24 4.73 -6.46
CA VAL A 56 -1.23 5.25 -5.51
C VAL A 56 -0.94 6.71 -5.13
N LEU A 57 0.34 7.11 -5.10
CA LEU A 57 0.79 8.44 -4.66
C LEU A 57 1.76 9.06 -5.68
N ASP A 58 1.25 9.94 -6.54
CA ASP A 58 2.07 10.64 -7.53
C ASP A 58 2.36 12.08 -7.07
N TYR A 59 3.64 12.47 -7.10
CA TYR A 59 4.13 13.77 -6.61
C TYR A 59 3.57 14.20 -5.22
N GLY A 60 3.28 13.24 -4.34
CA GLY A 60 2.74 13.51 -2.99
C GLY A 60 1.22 13.69 -2.94
N LEU A 61 0.49 13.43 -4.03
CA LEU A 61 -0.97 13.46 -4.09
C LEU A 61 -1.53 12.06 -4.38
N PRO A 62 -2.55 11.59 -3.63
CA PRO A 62 -3.22 10.34 -3.96
C PRO A 62 -3.88 10.45 -5.34
N GLN A 63 -3.57 9.54 -6.28
CA GLN A 63 -4.11 9.54 -7.65
C GLN A 63 -4.98 8.32 -7.94
N ALA A 64 -4.41 7.11 -7.87
CA ALA A 64 -5.11 5.88 -8.19
C ALA A 64 -5.30 5.01 -6.94
N THR A 65 -6.38 5.26 -6.18
CA THR A 65 -6.63 4.46 -4.98
C THR A 65 -7.50 3.23 -5.22
N ASN A 66 -8.00 2.98 -6.43
CA ASN A 66 -8.85 1.81 -6.72
C ASN A 66 -7.98 0.57 -7.01
N THR A 67 -8.12 -0.47 -6.18
CA THR A 67 -7.37 -1.73 -6.28
C THR A 67 -7.47 -2.37 -7.66
N GLU A 68 -8.66 -2.41 -8.26
CA GLU A 68 -8.86 -3.02 -9.58
C GLU A 68 -8.23 -2.20 -10.70
N ALA A 69 -8.27 -0.88 -10.59
CA ALA A 69 -7.64 0.01 -11.57
C ALA A 69 -6.11 -0.13 -11.56
N LEU A 70 -5.52 -0.31 -10.37
CA LEU A 70 -4.08 -0.48 -10.19
C LEU A 70 -3.51 -1.73 -10.89
N LYS A 71 -4.34 -2.75 -11.17
CA LYS A 71 -3.88 -3.99 -11.82
C LYS A 71 -3.33 -3.75 -13.23
N ALA A 72 -3.77 -2.66 -13.87
CA ALA A 72 -3.28 -2.28 -15.19
C ALA A 72 -1.92 -1.56 -15.17
N PHE A 73 -1.46 -1.15 -13.98
CA PHE A 73 -0.27 -0.30 -13.81
C PHE A 73 0.85 -0.97 -13.01
N VAL A 74 0.60 -2.15 -12.42
CA VAL A 74 1.61 -2.96 -11.75
C VAL A 74 2.00 -4.17 -12.60
N LEU A 75 3.23 -4.66 -12.43
CA LEU A 75 3.78 -5.73 -13.25
C LEU A 75 3.95 -7.04 -12.47
N ASN A 76 4.20 -6.95 -11.16
CA ASN A 76 4.50 -8.11 -10.35
C ASN A 76 3.24 -8.79 -9.82
N GLU A 77 3.21 -10.12 -9.87
CA GLU A 77 2.15 -10.90 -9.24
C GLU A 77 2.42 -11.10 -7.74
N PRO A 78 1.36 -11.16 -6.90
CA PRO A 78 1.53 -11.37 -5.47
C PRO A 78 2.04 -12.78 -5.18
N THR A 79 3.09 -12.86 -4.37
CA THR A 79 3.55 -14.12 -3.75
C THR A 79 2.68 -14.44 -2.55
N VAL A 80 1.99 -15.59 -2.61
CA VAL A 80 1.12 -16.07 -1.54
C VAL A 80 1.93 -16.41 -0.30
N VAL A 81 1.61 -15.74 0.80
CA VAL A 81 2.13 -16.05 2.13
C VAL A 81 1.00 -16.72 2.93
N PRO A 82 1.21 -17.92 3.49
CA PRO A 82 0.22 -18.56 4.35
C PRO A 82 -0.10 -17.66 5.55
N PRO A 83 -1.35 -17.67 6.05
CA PRO A 83 -1.65 -17.00 7.31
C PRO A 83 -0.79 -17.57 8.46
N PRO A 84 -0.41 -16.74 9.44
CA PRO A 84 0.27 -17.19 10.64
C PRO A 84 -0.61 -18.13 11.50
#